data_AF-A0A0B6YAP0-F1
#
_entry.id   AF-A0A0B6YAP0-F1
#
_cell.length_a   1.000
_cell.length_b   1.000
_cell.length_c   1.000
_cell.angle_alpha   90.00
_cell.angle_beta   90.00
_cell.angle_gamma   90.00
#
_symmetry.space_group_name_H-M   'P 1'
#
loop_
_entity.id
_entity.type
_entity.pdbx_description
1 polymer ?
#
loop_
_entity_poly.entity_id
_entity_poly.type
_entity_poly.pdbx_seq_one_letter_code
_entity_poly.pdbx_strand_id
1 'polypeptide(L)'
;RDKVLCVGKACVDFVNIAQKYPEEDSDQRGLEYYWQRGGNATNNCTVLSILSVPCEFLGVLGNHGVEASWIKSDFDKCGIETTNCLFKSVQCPIATIVISQTTGSRTILFYPRDCPELTFDEFHEIFHEDFSHYSWIHFELCNAMKDTSSMIDDIVAYNERVHPPQISNNHPSRIILSLEVEKPELQNPEQC
;
A
#
# COMPACT_ATOMS: atom_id res chain seq x y z
N ARG A 1 -14.23 10.27 14.28
CA ARG A 1 -12.90 10.33 13.61
C ARG A 1 -12.40 8.90 13.62
N ASP A 2 -12.79 8.09 12.65
CA ASP A 2 -12.81 6.64 12.90
C ASP A 2 -12.15 5.82 11.79
N LYS A 3 -11.56 6.50 10.78
CA LYS A 3 -10.88 5.84 9.65
C LYS A 3 -9.37 5.77 9.85
N VAL A 4 -8.78 4.67 9.39
CA VAL A 4 -7.34 4.49 9.22
C VAL A 4 -6.97 4.73 7.75
N LEU A 5 -6.04 5.64 7.48
CA LEU A 5 -5.47 5.83 6.14
C LEU A 5 -4.19 5.01 6.02
N CYS A 6 -4.07 4.18 4.99
CA CYS A 6 -2.81 3.54 4.63
C CYS A 6 -2.29 4.11 3.31
N VAL A 7 -1.14 4.77 3.37
CA VAL A 7 -0.47 5.40 2.24
C VAL A 7 0.64 4.48 1.75
N GLY A 8 0.61 4.10 0.48
CA GLY A 8 1.64 3.21 -0.07
C GLY A 8 1.38 2.73 -1.49
N LYS A 9 1.86 1.53 -1.80
CA LYS A 9 1.80 0.94 -3.15
C LYS A 9 0.78 -0.17 -3.24
N ALA A 10 0.19 -0.31 -4.42
CA ALA A 10 -0.70 -1.40 -4.77
C ALA A 10 -0.14 -2.16 -5.98
N CYS A 11 -0.21 -3.49 -5.94
CA CYS A 11 0.12 -4.35 -7.08
C CYS A 11 -0.88 -5.49 -7.23
N VAL A 12 -0.85 -6.15 -8.39
CA VAL A 12 -1.60 -7.40 -8.62
C VAL A 12 -0.63 -8.57 -8.56
N ASP A 13 -0.87 -9.46 -7.61
CA ASP A 13 -0.08 -10.65 -7.38
C ASP A 13 -0.73 -11.84 -8.12
N PHE A 14 0.01 -12.44 -9.05
CA PHE A 14 -0.32 -13.70 -9.70
C PHE A 14 0.27 -14.85 -8.90
N VAL A 15 -0.54 -15.47 -8.05
CA VAL A 15 -0.10 -16.47 -7.09
C VAL A 15 -0.24 -17.87 -7.68
N ASN A 16 0.87 -18.59 -7.72
CA ASN A 16 0.95 -20.00 -8.09
C ASN A 16 1.34 -20.82 -6.86
N ILE A 17 0.49 -21.77 -6.47
CA ILE A 17 0.84 -22.77 -5.46
C ILE A 17 1.44 -23.97 -6.18
N ALA A 18 2.65 -24.35 -5.81
CA ALA A 18 3.34 -25.53 -6.33
C ALA A 18 3.68 -26.50 -5.18
N GLN A 19 3.76 -27.80 -5.49
CA GLN A 19 4.17 -28.78 -4.47
C GLN A 19 5.56 -28.45 -3.93
N LYS A 20 6.52 -28.18 -4.82
CA LYS A 20 7.87 -27.70 -4.52
C LYS A 20 8.19 -26.49 -5.41
N TYR A 21 9.16 -25.67 -4.99
CA TYR A 21 9.68 -24.60 -5.85
C TYR A 21 10.23 -25.20 -7.16
N PRO A 22 9.92 -24.62 -8.33
CA PRO A 22 10.40 -25.12 -9.61
C PRO A 22 11.92 -25.02 -9.69
N GLU A 23 12.54 -26.02 -10.31
CA GLU A 23 13.95 -25.94 -10.68
C GLU A 23 14.08 -25.03 -11.91
N GLU A 24 15.21 -24.34 -12.04
CA GLU A 24 15.49 -23.53 -13.23
C GLU A 24 15.46 -24.41 -14.49
N ASP A 25 14.91 -23.89 -15.59
CA ASP A 25 14.74 -24.61 -16.86
C ASP A 25 13.91 -25.91 -16.73
N SER A 26 12.86 -25.89 -15.90
CA SER A 26 11.95 -27.02 -15.72
C SER A 26 10.48 -26.63 -15.88
N ASP A 27 9.68 -27.62 -16.29
CA ASP A 27 8.22 -27.52 -16.34
C ASP A 27 7.60 -28.34 -15.21
N GLN A 28 6.65 -27.75 -14.48
CA GLN A 28 5.86 -28.49 -13.50
C GLN A 28 4.41 -27.99 -13.44
N ARG A 29 3.52 -28.88 -13.00
CA ARG A 29 2.09 -28.57 -12.82
C ARG A 29 1.86 -27.83 -11.51
N GLY A 30 1.21 -26.66 -11.58
CA GLY A 30 0.70 -25.95 -10.41
C GLY A 30 -0.46 -26.70 -9.73
N LEU A 31 -0.57 -26.54 -8.42
CA LEU A 31 -1.66 -27.06 -7.60
C LEU A 31 -2.86 -26.12 -7.63
N GLU A 32 -2.61 -24.82 -7.48
CA GLU A 32 -3.63 -23.77 -7.48
C GLU A 32 -3.06 -22.50 -8.12
N TYR A 33 -3.95 -21.68 -8.69
CA TYR A 33 -3.62 -20.39 -9.28
C TYR A 33 -4.73 -19.39 -8.99
N TYR A 34 -4.37 -18.21 -8.50
CA TYR A 34 -5.31 -17.13 -8.26
C TYR A 34 -4.62 -15.76 -8.29
N TRP A 35 -5.44 -14.71 -8.36
CA TRP A 35 -4.98 -13.34 -8.31
C TRP A 35 -5.26 -12.79 -6.92
N GLN A 36 -4.35 -11.99 -6.41
CA GLN A 36 -4.49 -11.33 -5.12
C GLN A 36 -4.01 -9.88 -5.24
N ARG A 37 -4.62 -8.95 -4.50
CA ARG A 37 -4.06 -7.62 -4.36
C ARG A 37 -2.85 -7.68 -3.41
N GLY A 38 -1.75 -7.06 -3.82
CA GLY A 38 -0.50 -6.97 -3.08
C GLY A 38 -0.12 -5.53 -2.74
N GLY A 39 1.06 -5.38 -2.13
CA GLY A 39 1.57 -4.12 -1.57
C GLY A 39 1.26 -3.99 -0.07
N ASN A 40 2.23 -3.49 0.71
CA ASN A 40 2.17 -3.57 2.17
C ASN A 40 1.03 -2.71 2.74
N ALA A 41 0.89 -1.47 2.25
CA ALA A 41 -0.22 -0.60 2.67
C ALA A 41 -1.59 -1.22 2.34
N THR A 42 -1.74 -1.83 1.16
CA THR A 42 -3.04 -2.42 0.78
C THR A 42 -3.33 -3.71 1.56
N ASN A 43 -2.30 -4.51 1.88
CA ASN A 43 -2.43 -5.67 2.76
C ASN A 43 -2.89 -5.26 4.15
N ASN A 44 -2.34 -4.16 4.69
CA ASN A 44 -2.80 -3.56 5.94
C ASN A 44 -4.28 -3.15 5.85
N CYS A 45 -4.71 -2.48 4.77
CA CYS A 45 -6.13 -2.18 4.54
C CYS A 45 -7.01 -3.44 4.53
N THR A 46 -6.56 -4.52 3.89
CA THR A 46 -7.30 -5.80 3.86
C THR A 46 -7.53 -6.34 5.26
N VAL A 47 -6.49 -6.37 6.10
CA VAL A 47 -6.61 -6.85 7.49
C VAL A 47 -7.51 -5.92 8.30
N LEU A 48 -7.36 -4.60 8.17
CA LEU A 48 -8.22 -3.62 8.84
C LEU A 48 -9.69 -3.81 8.47
N SER A 49 -9.99 -4.00 7.18
CA SER A 49 -11.35 -4.25 6.72
C SER A 49 -11.92 -5.56 7.27
N ILE A 50 -11.15 -6.65 7.27
CA ILE A 50 -11.56 -7.94 7.89
C ILE A 50 -11.90 -7.75 9.37
N LEU A 51 -11.14 -6.92 10.07
CA LEU A 51 -11.38 -6.57 11.49
C LEU A 51 -12.50 -5.52 11.68
N SER A 52 -13.22 -5.16 10.62
CA SER A 52 -14.28 -4.14 10.62
C SER A 52 -13.81 -2.76 11.09
N VAL A 53 -12.53 -2.45 10.88
CA VAL A 53 -11.98 -1.12 11.09
C VAL A 53 -12.11 -0.35 9.77
N PRO A 54 -12.86 0.77 9.73
CA PRO A 54 -12.97 1.59 8.54
C PRO A 54 -11.59 2.04 8.06
N CYS A 55 -11.26 1.76 6.80
CA CYS A 55 -9.96 2.09 6.25
C CYS A 55 -10.06 2.63 4.83
N GLU A 56 -9.07 3.43 4.49
CA GLU A 56 -8.89 4.01 3.18
C GLU A 56 -7.47 3.73 2.71
N PHE A 57 -7.33 3.33 1.46
CA PHE A 57 -6.05 3.25 0.79
C PHE A 57 -5.80 4.56 0.04
N LEU A 58 -4.58 5.07 0.15
CA LEU A 58 -4.08 6.18 -0.65
C LEU A 58 -2.80 5.77 -1.36
N GLY A 59 -2.82 5.96 -2.68
CA GLY A 59 -1.67 5.76 -3.54
C GLY A 59 -2.03 6.10 -4.97
N VAL A 60 -1.11 5.78 -5.88
CA VAL A 60 -1.35 5.92 -7.31
C VAL A 60 -1.78 4.59 -7.88
N LEU A 61 -2.97 4.55 -8.47
CA LEU A 61 -3.53 3.40 -9.16
C LEU A 61 -3.46 3.61 -10.68
N GLY A 62 -3.07 2.56 -11.40
CA GLY A 62 -3.21 2.52 -12.84
C GLY A 62 -4.68 2.44 -13.26
N ASN A 63 -5.03 3.03 -14.39
CA ASN A 63 -6.36 2.89 -15.00
C ASN A 63 -6.32 2.21 -16.38
N HIS A 64 -5.19 1.60 -16.73
CA HIS A 64 -4.98 0.89 -18.00
C HIS A 64 -4.67 -0.60 -17.77
N GLY A 65 -5.22 -1.47 -18.63
CA GLY A 65 -5.02 -2.93 -18.56
C GLY A 65 -6.07 -3.68 -17.72
N VAL A 66 -6.03 -5.01 -17.79
CA VAL A 66 -6.98 -5.88 -17.09
C VAL A 66 -6.74 -5.84 -15.58
N GLU A 67 -5.47 -5.74 -15.19
CA GLU A 67 -5.00 -5.63 -13.80
C GLU A 67 -5.62 -4.42 -13.08
N ALA A 68 -5.73 -3.28 -13.77
CA ALA A 68 -6.34 -2.07 -13.23
C ALA A 68 -7.83 -2.25 -12.92
N SER A 69 -8.57 -2.89 -13.82
CA SER A 69 -9.99 -3.18 -13.58
C SER A 69 -10.18 -4.20 -12.46
N TRP A 70 -9.29 -5.20 -12.39
CA TRP A 70 -9.34 -6.25 -11.39
C TRP A 70 -9.05 -5.73 -9.99
N ILE A 71 -7.95 -4.96 -9.82
CA ILE A 71 -7.53 -4.45 -8.50
C ILE A 71 -8.56 -3.47 -7.93
N LYS A 72 -9.17 -2.64 -8.78
CA LYS A 72 -10.25 -1.74 -8.38
C LYS A 72 -11.46 -2.53 -7.86
N SER A 73 -11.86 -3.58 -8.58
CA SER A 73 -12.94 -4.45 -8.13
C SER A 73 -12.60 -5.19 -6.84
N ASP A 74 -11.34 -5.52 -6.59
CA ASP A 74 -10.90 -6.14 -5.34
C ASP A 74 -11.02 -5.17 -4.16
N PHE A 75 -10.56 -3.92 -4.30
CA PHE A 75 -10.79 -2.88 -3.29
C PHE A 75 -12.27 -2.72 -2.95
N ASP A 76 -13.14 -2.64 -3.96
CA ASP A 76 -14.59 -2.51 -3.77
C ASP A 76 -15.18 -3.72 -3.03
N LYS A 77 -14.78 -4.94 -3.40
CA LYS A 77 -15.22 -6.18 -2.73
C LYS A 77 -14.75 -6.28 -1.29
N CYS A 78 -13.56 -5.79 -1.01
CA CYS A 78 -13.00 -5.72 0.33
C CYS A 78 -13.57 -4.56 1.15
N GLY A 79 -14.45 -3.70 0.61
CA GLY A 79 -14.99 -2.56 1.34
C GLY A 79 -13.93 -1.55 1.77
N ILE A 80 -12.83 -1.44 1.01
CA ILE A 80 -11.73 -0.51 1.27
C ILE A 80 -11.96 0.75 0.43
N GLU A 81 -12.01 1.90 1.09
CA GLU A 81 -12.18 3.17 0.38
C GLU A 81 -10.94 3.51 -0.45
N THR A 82 -11.16 4.04 -1.66
CA THR A 82 -10.10 4.51 -2.58
C THR A 82 -10.42 5.91 -3.12
N THR A 83 -11.28 6.65 -2.43
CA THR A 83 -11.82 7.95 -2.87
C THR A 83 -10.72 8.95 -3.20
N ASN A 84 -9.67 8.99 -2.37
CA ASN A 84 -8.55 9.91 -2.54
C ASN A 84 -7.39 9.33 -3.38
N CYS A 85 -7.50 8.11 -3.91
CA CYS A 85 -6.48 7.56 -4.79
C CYS A 85 -6.35 8.36 -6.09
N LEU A 86 -5.12 8.52 -6.55
CA LEU A 86 -4.85 9.09 -7.86
C LEU A 86 -4.91 8.02 -8.94
N PHE A 87 -5.57 8.31 -10.05
CA PHE A 87 -5.65 7.42 -11.19
C PHE A 87 -4.82 7.95 -12.36
N LYS A 88 -3.74 7.25 -12.72
CA LYS A 88 -2.85 7.62 -13.83
C LYS A 88 -2.98 6.64 -14.99
N SER A 89 -2.71 7.12 -16.21
CA SER A 89 -2.78 6.35 -17.46
C SER A 89 -1.59 5.39 -17.61
N VAL A 90 -1.42 4.50 -16.64
CA VAL A 90 -0.37 3.48 -16.55
C VAL A 90 -0.99 2.13 -16.22
N GLN A 91 -0.24 1.06 -16.47
CA GLN A 91 -0.59 -0.27 -15.99
C GLN A 91 -0.21 -0.45 -14.52
N CYS A 92 -0.94 -1.30 -13.80
CA CYS A 92 -0.59 -1.66 -12.42
C CYS A 92 0.73 -2.46 -12.39
N PRO A 93 1.57 -2.25 -11.35
CA PRO A 93 2.65 -3.17 -11.02
C PRO A 93 2.09 -4.57 -10.78
N ILE A 94 2.88 -5.58 -11.14
CA ILE A 94 2.50 -6.99 -10.95
C ILE A 94 3.59 -7.74 -10.20
N ALA A 95 3.20 -8.80 -9.50
CA ALA A 95 4.14 -9.74 -8.93
C ALA A 95 3.77 -11.16 -9.32
N THR A 96 4.72 -11.94 -9.83
CA THR A 96 4.54 -13.38 -9.97
C THR A 96 5.02 -14.04 -8.70
N ILE A 97 4.11 -14.70 -7.99
CA ILE A 97 4.40 -15.33 -6.71
C ILE A 97 4.36 -16.84 -6.87
N VAL A 98 5.41 -17.51 -6.40
CA VAL A 98 5.44 -18.97 -6.27
C VAL A 98 5.48 -19.33 -4.79
N ILE A 99 4.47 -20.06 -4.34
CA ILE A 99 4.39 -20.62 -2.99
C ILE A 99 4.72 -22.10 -3.08
N SER A 100 5.76 -22.54 -2.37
CA SER A 100 6.11 -23.94 -2.23
C SER A 100 5.35 -24.54 -1.05
N GLN A 101 4.42 -25.46 -1.30
CA GLN A 101 3.65 -26.11 -0.24
C GLN A 101 4.52 -26.98 0.67
N THR A 102 5.60 -27.57 0.12
CA THR A 102 6.52 -28.43 0.89
C THR A 102 7.28 -27.65 1.97
N THR A 103 7.69 -26.42 1.67
CA THR A 103 8.53 -25.61 2.57
C THR A 103 7.77 -24.45 3.21
N GLY A 104 6.60 -24.08 2.70
CA GLY A 104 5.87 -22.87 3.07
C GLY A 104 6.55 -21.57 2.58
N SER A 105 7.63 -21.67 1.80
CA SER A 105 8.36 -20.49 1.32
C SER A 105 7.63 -19.82 0.17
N ARG A 106 7.82 -18.51 0.06
CA ARG A 106 7.29 -17.65 -1.00
C ARG A 106 8.44 -17.00 -1.74
N THR A 107 8.43 -17.11 -3.06
CA THR A 107 9.32 -16.35 -3.94
C THR A 107 8.49 -15.35 -4.73
N ILE A 108 8.97 -14.11 -4.83
CA ILE A 108 8.28 -13.02 -5.51
C ILE A 108 9.16 -12.52 -6.65
N LEU A 109 8.62 -12.52 -7.86
CA LEU A 109 9.19 -11.82 -9.00
C LEU A 109 8.34 -10.56 -9.23
N PHE A 110 8.82 -9.43 -8.72
CA PHE A 110 8.12 -8.15 -8.85
C PHE A 110 8.49 -7.47 -10.18
N TYR A 111 7.49 -7.01 -10.91
CA TYR A 111 7.65 -6.22 -12.12
C TYR A 111 6.99 -4.85 -11.93
N PRO A 112 7.77 -3.78 -11.69
CA PRO A 112 7.23 -2.49 -11.26
C PRO A 112 6.39 -1.80 -12.35
N ARG A 113 6.70 -2.00 -13.64
CA ARG A 113 6.26 -1.11 -14.73
C ARG A 113 6.64 0.35 -14.44
N ASP A 114 5.83 1.31 -14.89
CA ASP A 114 6.07 2.75 -14.67
C ASP A 114 5.98 3.15 -13.19
N CYS A 115 5.20 2.41 -12.38
CA CYS A 115 5.04 2.57 -10.92
C CYS A 115 5.15 4.02 -10.40
N PRO A 116 4.32 4.96 -10.90
CA PRO A 116 4.40 6.34 -10.42
C PRO A 116 4.11 6.40 -8.92
N GLU A 117 4.94 7.14 -8.19
CA GLU A 117 4.77 7.35 -6.76
C GLU A 117 3.91 8.60 -6.49
N LEU A 118 3.29 8.65 -5.31
CA LEU A 118 2.53 9.80 -4.84
C LEU A 118 3.49 10.90 -4.41
N THR A 119 3.35 12.11 -4.94
CA THR A 119 4.18 13.26 -4.53
C THR A 119 3.56 14.01 -3.35
N PHE A 120 4.37 14.81 -2.65
CA PHE A 120 3.85 15.68 -1.59
C PHE A 120 2.83 16.68 -2.12
N ASP A 121 3.08 17.31 -3.27
CA ASP A 121 2.15 18.28 -3.87
C ASP A 121 0.79 17.64 -4.16
N GLU A 122 0.80 16.42 -4.69
CA GLU A 122 -0.40 15.62 -4.94
C GLU A 122 -1.15 15.31 -3.64
N PHE A 123 -0.43 14.88 -2.60
CA PHE A 123 -1.00 14.62 -1.28
C PHE A 123 -1.61 15.89 -0.64
N HIS A 124 -0.90 17.00 -0.73
CA HIS A 124 -1.33 18.28 -0.18
C HIS A 124 -2.58 18.81 -0.90
N GLU A 125 -2.66 18.66 -2.22
CA GLU A 125 -3.85 19.02 -3.00
C GLU A 125 -5.07 18.17 -2.64
N ILE A 126 -4.88 16.89 -2.31
CA ILE A 126 -5.98 16.00 -1.90
C ILE A 126 -6.60 16.44 -0.57
N PHE A 127 -5.76 16.76 0.43
CA PHE A 127 -6.23 16.99 1.79
C PHE A 127 -6.37 18.46 2.19
N HIS A 128 -5.67 19.38 1.53
CA HIS A 128 -5.60 20.81 1.89
C HIS A 128 -5.38 21.03 3.39
N GLU A 129 -4.42 20.29 3.97
CA GLU A 129 -4.10 20.26 5.40
C GLU A 129 -5.28 19.90 6.34
N ASP A 130 -6.35 19.26 5.85
CA ASP A 130 -7.45 18.76 6.66
C ASP A 130 -7.45 17.22 6.70
N PHE A 131 -6.99 16.70 7.84
CA PHE A 131 -6.97 15.25 8.11
C PHE A 131 -8.04 14.84 9.13
N SER A 132 -9.07 15.67 9.34
CA SER A 132 -10.07 15.49 10.40
C SER A 132 -10.87 14.18 10.31
N HIS A 133 -10.91 13.54 9.14
CA HIS A 133 -11.58 12.25 8.93
C HIS A 133 -10.82 11.05 9.52
N TYR A 134 -9.51 11.19 9.76
CA TYR A 134 -8.65 10.09 10.17
C TYR A 134 -8.29 10.14 11.66
N SER A 135 -8.18 8.97 12.28
CA SER A 135 -7.60 8.80 13.62
C SER A 135 -6.17 8.27 13.58
N TRP A 136 -5.81 7.60 12.49
CA TRP A 136 -4.49 7.02 12.27
C TRP A 136 -4.14 7.12 10.78
N ILE A 137 -2.94 7.60 10.48
CA ILE A 137 -2.33 7.54 9.15
C ILE A 137 -1.05 6.68 9.22
N HIS A 138 -1.02 5.62 8.42
CA HIS A 138 0.08 4.68 8.29
C HIS A 138 0.76 4.84 6.92
N PHE A 139 2.08 4.91 6.91
CA PHE A 139 2.88 5.02 5.69
C PHE A 139 3.70 3.74 5.46
N GLU A 140 3.65 3.23 4.25
CA GLU A 140 4.64 2.31 3.69
C GLU A 140 5.80 3.14 3.11
N LEU A 141 7.01 2.99 3.63
CA LEU A 141 8.16 3.75 3.14
C LEU A 141 8.56 3.27 1.73
N CYS A 142 8.44 4.17 0.75
CA CYS A 142 8.79 3.93 -0.64
C CYS A 142 10.08 4.68 -1.05
N ASN A 143 10.42 4.69 -2.35
CA ASN A 143 11.61 5.37 -2.85
C ASN A 143 11.51 6.90 -2.72
N ALA A 144 10.31 7.47 -2.83
CA ALA A 144 9.98 8.87 -2.54
C ALA A 144 10.01 9.19 -1.04
N MET A 145 11.14 8.94 -0.38
CA MET A 145 11.31 9.21 1.05
C MET A 145 11.17 10.69 1.39
N LYS A 146 11.58 11.59 0.48
CA LYS A 146 11.44 13.04 0.68
C LYS A 146 9.98 13.46 0.71
N ASP A 147 9.19 13.01 -0.25
CA ASP A 147 7.75 13.27 -0.30
C ASP A 147 7.05 12.70 0.93
N THR A 148 7.37 11.45 1.31
CA THR A 148 6.81 10.82 2.53
C THR A 148 7.13 11.63 3.78
N SER A 149 8.36 12.14 3.92
CA SER A 149 8.76 13.00 5.03
C SER A 149 7.92 14.27 5.07
N SER A 150 7.75 14.95 3.92
CA SER A 150 6.94 16.17 3.84
C SER A 150 5.48 15.91 4.18
N MET A 151 4.90 14.78 3.76
CA MET A 151 3.53 14.38 4.12
C MET A 151 3.39 14.18 5.63
N ILE A 152 4.38 13.54 6.27
CA ILE A 152 4.42 13.34 7.71
C ILE A 152 4.50 14.69 8.44
N ASP A 153 5.37 15.59 7.98
CA ASP A 153 5.53 16.93 8.56
C ASP A 153 4.22 17.74 8.48
N ASP A 154 3.47 17.64 7.37
CA ASP A 154 2.18 18.29 7.18
C ASP A 154 1.12 17.77 8.20
N ILE A 155 1.08 16.45 8.43
CA ILE A 155 0.18 15.86 9.43
C ILE A 155 0.60 16.24 10.86
N VAL A 156 1.91 16.35 11.13
CA VAL A 156 2.43 16.83 12.42
C VAL A 156 1.99 18.28 12.66
N ALA A 157 2.14 19.16 11.67
CA ALA A 157 1.71 20.55 11.74
C ALA A 157 0.19 20.66 11.98
N TYR A 158 -0.63 19.86 11.28
CA TYR A 158 -2.07 19.77 11.52
C TYR A 158 -2.37 19.36 12.98
N ASN A 159 -1.69 18.33 13.47
CA ASN A 159 -1.85 17.84 14.83
C ASN A 159 -1.52 18.92 15.87
N GLU A 160 -0.46 19.71 15.66
CA GLU A 160 -0.07 20.82 16.55
C GLU A 160 -1.08 21.98 16.52
N ARG A 161 -1.62 22.30 15.34
CA ARG A 161 -2.64 23.33 15.16
C ARG A 161 -3.95 22.98 15.86
N VAL A 162 -4.38 21.71 15.76
CA VAL A 162 -5.68 21.27 16.30
C VAL A 162 -5.59 20.79 17.75
N HIS A 163 -4.41 20.38 18.22
CA HIS A 163 -4.17 19.90 19.60
C HIS A 163 -2.98 20.61 20.26
N PRO A 164 -3.13 21.90 20.60
CA PRO A 164 -2.07 22.62 21.29
C PRO A 164 -1.82 22.02 22.70
N PRO A 165 -0.57 22.00 23.19
CA PRO A 165 -0.14 21.25 24.38
C PRO A 165 -0.76 21.69 25.74
N GLN A 166 -1.74 22.61 25.77
CA GLN A 166 -2.23 23.22 27.00
C GLN A 166 -3.75 23.08 27.28
N ILE A 167 -4.54 22.37 26.46
CA ILE A 167 -6.02 22.40 26.62
C ILE A 167 -6.65 21.01 26.81
N SER A 168 -7.45 20.92 27.88
CA SER A 168 -8.10 19.76 28.48
C SER A 168 -9.13 19.01 27.62
N ASN A 169 -9.05 17.68 27.70
CA ASN A 169 -10.10 16.65 27.80
C ASN A 169 -11.32 16.62 26.87
N ASN A 170 -11.47 17.51 25.88
CA ASN A 170 -12.63 17.47 24.98
C ASN A 170 -12.32 17.63 23.49
N HIS A 171 -11.04 17.56 23.09
CA HIS A 171 -10.66 17.51 21.68
C HIS A 171 -10.56 16.06 21.18
N PRO A 172 -11.02 15.77 19.94
CA PRO A 172 -10.85 14.45 19.32
C PRO A 172 -9.36 14.09 19.26
N SER A 173 -8.97 12.88 19.65
CA SER A 173 -7.57 12.45 19.77
C SER A 173 -6.65 12.88 18.60
N ARG A 174 -5.39 13.20 18.93
CA ARG A 174 -4.30 13.45 17.97
C ARG A 174 -4.22 12.29 16.97
N ILE A 175 -3.97 12.59 15.70
CA ILE A 175 -3.79 11.56 14.67
C ILE A 175 -2.54 10.75 15.01
N ILE A 176 -2.69 9.44 15.10
CA ILE A 176 -1.58 8.50 15.26
C ILE A 176 -0.84 8.39 13.94
N LEU A 177 0.49 8.46 13.99
CA LEU A 177 1.37 8.27 12.85
C LEU A 177 2.19 7.00 13.05
N SER A 178 2.30 6.18 12.02
CA SER A 178 3.18 5.02 12.00
C SER A 178 3.80 4.84 10.62
N LEU A 179 5.00 4.27 10.59
CA LEU A 179 5.76 4.03 9.37
C LEU A 179 6.22 2.57 9.35
N GLU A 180 6.02 1.91 8.22
CA GLU A 180 6.66 0.63 7.90
C GLU A 180 7.89 0.89 7.05
N VAL A 181 9.04 0.36 7.47
CA VAL A 181 10.30 0.45 6.75
C VAL A 181 10.69 -0.96 6.33
N GLU A 182 10.68 -1.21 5.02
CA GLU A 182 11.17 -2.47 4.49
C GLU A 182 12.69 -2.54 4.74
N LYS A 183 13.19 -3.71 5.17
CA LYS A 183 14.63 -3.88 5.35
C LYS A 183 15.28 -3.66 3.98
N PRO A 184 16.28 -2.77 3.84
CA PRO A 184 17.03 -2.71 2.60
C PRO A 184 17.61 -4.10 2.36
N GLU A 185 17.22 -4.73 1.26
CA GLU A 185 17.97 -5.86 0.74
C GLU A 185 19.42 -5.38 0.65
N LEU A 186 20.36 -6.21 1.11
CA LEU A 186 21.78 -5.99 0.84
C LEU A 186 21.93 -6.03 -0.69
N GLN A 187 21.71 -4.90 -1.36
CA GLN A 187 21.90 -4.77 -2.78
C GLN A 187 23.35 -5.14 -3.04
N ASN A 188 23.57 -6.27 -3.71
CA ASN A 188 24.88 -6.60 -4.24
C ASN A 188 25.27 -5.44 -5.17
N PRO A 189 26.40 -4.74 -4.93
CA PRO A 189 26.78 -3.53 -5.64
C PRO A 189 27.16 -3.73 -7.13
N GLU A 190 26.82 -4.86 -7.75
CA GLU A 190 27.22 -5.23 -9.11
C GLU A 190 26.15 -4.98 -10.19
N GLN A 191 25.10 -4.22 -9.92
CA GLN A 191 24.05 -3.89 -10.91
C GLN A 191 23.83 -2.39 -11.10
N CYS A 192 24.90 -1.64 -11.35
CA CYS A 192 24.88 -0.28 -11.90
C CYS A 192 25.56 -0.27 -13.27
#